data_AF-A0A842MA16-F1
#
_entry.id   AF-A0A842MA16-F1
#
_cell.length_a   1.000
_cell.length_b   1.000
_cell.length_c   1.000
_cell.angle_alpha   90.00
_cell.angle_beta   90.00
_cell.angle_gamma   90.00
#
_symmetry.space_group_name_H-M   'P 1'
#
loop_
_entity.id
_entity.type
_entity.pdbx_description
1 polymer ?
#
loop_
_entity_poly.entity_id
_entity_poly.type
_entity_poly.pdbx_seq_one_letter_code
_entity_poly.pdbx_strand_id
1 'polypeptide(L)' 'MNWHDYDEKLICRGELILDLDFVKNYKAELDAMNKGKEGMPFTLTGSYVQFLALVRYLYGMPYR' A
#
# COMPACT_ATOMS: atom_id res chain seq x y z
N MET A 1 -25.75 24.42 -15.81
CA MET A 1 -24.71 23.75 -15.01
C MET A 1 -23.77 23.05 -15.98
N ASN A 2 -22.52 23.50 -16.05
CA ASN A 2 -21.51 22.91 -16.91
C ASN A 2 -20.94 21.67 -16.20
N TRP A 3 -20.98 20.50 -16.85
CA TRP A 3 -20.55 19.22 -16.27
C TRP A 3 -19.10 19.27 -15.76
N HIS A 4 -18.24 19.98 -16.51
CA HIS A 4 -16.84 20.18 -16.18
C HIS A 4 -16.62 20.81 -14.79
N ASP A 5 -17.41 21.84 -14.44
CA ASP A 5 -17.25 22.56 -13.17
C ASP A 5 -17.79 21.76 -11.96
N TYR A 6 -18.63 20.76 -12.22
CA TYR A 6 -19.15 19.85 -11.19
C TYR A 6 -18.16 18.70 -10.93
N ASP A 7 -17.55 18.18 -11.99
CA ASP A 7 -16.53 17.12 -11.92
C ASP A 7 -15.29 17.60 -11.17
N GLU A 8 -14.79 18.82 -11.45
CA GLU A 8 -13.67 19.38 -10.69
C GLU A 8 -13.94 19.54 -9.19
N LYS A 9 -15.20 19.77 -8.79
CA LYS A 9 -15.60 19.86 -7.38
C LYS A 9 -15.69 18.50 -6.69
N LEU A 10 -15.83 17.42 -7.46
CA LEU A 10 -15.80 16.04 -6.96
C LEU A 10 -14.37 15.51 -6.82
N ILE A 11 -13.40 16.14 -7.47
CA ILE A 11 -11.98 15.77 -7.37
C ILE A 11 -11.39 16.33 -6.07
N CYS A 12 -11.31 15.49 -5.03
CA CYS A 12 -10.57 15.81 -3.81
C CYS A 12 -9.06 15.64 -4.04
N ARG A 13 -8.37 16.73 -4.38
CA ARG A 13 -6.90 16.74 -4.53
C ARG A 13 -6.25 16.62 -3.15
N GLY A 14 -5.40 15.60 -2.97
CA GLY A 14 -4.66 15.37 -1.73
C GLY A 14 -5.25 14.29 -0.82
N GLU A 15 -6.36 13.64 -1.20
CA GLU A 15 -6.83 12.44 -0.53
C GLU A 15 -6.17 11.21 -1.15
N LEU A 16 -5.50 10.42 -0.31
CA LEU A 16 -4.96 9.13 -0.70
C LEU A 16 -5.85 8.04 -0.14
N ILE A 17 -6.53 7.30 -1.03
CA ILE A 17 -7.32 6.14 -0.66
C ILE A 17 -6.35 5.00 -0.37
N LEU A 18 -6.16 4.71 0.92
CA LEU A 18 -5.42 3.53 1.37
C LEU A 18 -6.33 2.32 1.30
N ASP A 19 -6.14 1.51 0.26
CA ASP A 19 -6.73 0.18 0.23
C ASP A 19 -5.94 -0.76 1.15
N LEU A 20 -6.63 -1.32 2.15
CA LEU A 20 -6.08 -2.26 3.13
C LEU A 20 -6.37 -3.72 2.76
N ASP A 21 -6.86 -3.99 1.55
CA ASP A 21 -7.17 -5.35 1.09
C ASP A 21 -5.93 -6.27 1.06
N PHE A 22 -4.72 -5.71 0.97
CA PHE A 22 -3.48 -6.49 1.09
C PHE A 22 -3.40 -7.24 2.43
N VAL A 23 -4.02 -6.73 3.50
CA VAL A 23 -4.04 -7.39 4.82
C VAL A 23 -4.80 -8.72 4.76
N LYS A 24 -5.88 -8.78 3.96
CA LYS A 24 -6.71 -9.99 3.83
C LYS A 24 -5.93 -11.14 3.19
N ASN A 25 -5.04 -10.82 2.24
CA ASN A 25 -4.25 -11.80 1.51
C ASN A 25 -2.82 -11.99 2.03
N TYR A 26 -2.48 -11.37 3.17
CA TYR A 26 -1.12 -11.30 3.68
C TYR A 26 -0.45 -12.69 3.81
N LYS A 27 -1.18 -13.68 4.36
CA LYS A 27 -0.64 -15.03 4.55
C LYS A 27 -0.33 -15.72 3.21
N ALA A 28 -1.26 -15.66 2.26
CA ALA A 28 -1.08 -16.31 0.97
C ALA A 28 0.05 -15.67 0.16
N GLU A 29 0.20 -14.35 0.24
CA GLU A 29 1.32 -13.62 -0.37
C GLU A 29 2.66 -14.04 0.27
N LEU A 30 2.71 -14.13 1.61
CA LEU A 30 3.92 -14.55 2.31
C LEU A 30 4.33 -15.98 1.97
N ASP A 31 3.35 -16.89 1.94
CA ASP A 31 3.56 -18.29 1.57
C ASP A 31 4.03 -18.41 0.11
N ALA A 32 3.48 -17.60 -0.80
CA ALA A 32 3.92 -17.53 -2.19
C ALA A 32 5.35 -16.99 -2.33
N MET A 33 5.71 -15.94 -1.59
CA MET A 33 7.06 -15.36 -1.58
C MET A 33 8.12 -16.31 -1.02
N ASN A 34 7.73 -17.19 -0.08
CA ASN A 34 8.61 -18.18 0.53
C ASN A 34 8.63 -19.52 -0.20
N LYS A 35 7.78 -19.72 -1.21
CA LYS A 35 7.67 -20.98 -1.93
C LYS A 35 8.98 -21.30 -2.66
N GLY A 36 9.64 -22.39 -2.26
CA GLY A 36 10.90 -22.83 -2.87
C GLY A 36 12.11 -21.97 -2.51
N LYS A 37 12.00 -21.11 -1.49
CA LYS A 37 13.11 -20.29 -1.03
C LYS A 37 14.10 -21.13 -0.21
N GLU A 38 15.36 -21.15 -0.62
CA GLU A 38 16.45 -21.73 0.15
C GLU A 38 17.09 -20.65 1.04
N GLY A 39 17.13 -20.89 2.36
CA GLY A 39 17.63 -19.93 3.36
C GLY A 39 16.54 -19.37 4.28
N MET A 40 16.81 -18.23 4.93
CA MET A 40 15.87 -17.63 5.88
C MET A 40 14.58 -17.17 5.15
N PRO A 41 13.40 -17.66 5.58
CA PRO A 41 12.14 -17.24 5.02
C PRO A 41 11.88 -15.75 5.30
N PHE A 42 11.19 -15.08 4.40
CA PHE A 42 10.64 -13.75 4.63
C PHE A 42 9.58 -13.81 5.74
N THR A 43 9.54 -12.75 6.55
CA THR A 43 8.54 -12.54 7.60
C THR A 43 7.52 -11.46 7.23
N LEU A 44 7.88 -10.58 6.28
CA LEU A 44 7.06 -9.49 5.79
C LEU A 44 6.72 -9.69 4.31
N THR A 45 5.48 -9.36 3.93
CA THR A 45 5.09 -9.39 2.52
C THR A 45 5.56 -8.15 1.77
N GLY A 46 5.68 -8.27 0.44
CA GLY A 46 6.05 -7.16 -0.42
C GLY A 46 5.04 -6.01 -0.35
N SER A 47 3.75 -6.34 -0.38
CA SER A 47 2.66 -5.36 -0.27
C SER A 47 2.71 -4.58 1.04
N TYR A 48 3.05 -5.24 2.15
CA TYR A 48 3.19 -4.58 3.43
C TYR A 48 4.41 -3.65 3.49
N VAL A 49 5.54 -4.05 2.88
CA VAL A 49 6.71 -3.17 2.77
C VAL A 49 6.39 -1.93 1.94
N GLN A 50 5.64 -2.06 0.84
CA GLN A 50 5.19 -0.93 0.02
C GLN A 50 4.27 0.01 0.80
N PHE A 51 3.32 -0.54 1.57
CA PHE A 51 2.47 0.24 2.46
C PHE A 51 3.30 1.06 3.47
N LEU A 52 4.27 0.44 4.14
CA LEU A 52 5.16 1.13 5.08
C LEU A 52 6.00 2.22 4.40
N ALA A 53 6.48 1.98 3.18
CA ALA A 53 7.21 2.97 2.40
C ALA A 53 6.33 4.18 2.06
N LEU A 54 5.07 3.93 1.69
CA LEU A 54 4.09 4.98 1.41
C LEU A 54 3.78 5.79 2.67
N VAL A 55 3.49 5.14 3.80
CA VAL A 55 3.30 5.80 5.10
C VAL A 55 4.52 6.66 5.43
N ARG A 56 5.73 6.13 5.24
CA ARG A 56 6.96 6.89 5.48
C ARG A 56 7.08 8.12 4.59
N TYR A 57 6.79 7.98 3.29
CA TYR A 57 6.85 9.08 2.33
C TYR A 57 5.84 10.18 2.65
N LEU A 58 4.59 9.80 2.96
CA LEU A 58 3.52 10.75 3.26
C LEU A 58 3.72 11.47 4.59
N TYR A 59 4.19 10.78 5.62
CA TYR A 59 4.31 11.32 6.97
C TYR A 59 5.74 11.74 7.34
N GLY A 60 6.70 11.64 6.42
CA GLY A 60 8.09 12.04 6.65
C GLY A 60 8.79 11.29 7.78
N MET A 61 8.46 10.01 8.01
CA MET A 61 9.02 9.26 9.15
C MET A 61 10.54 9.06 9.03
N PRO A 62 11.33 9.39 10.07
CA PRO A 62 12.77 9.14 10.08
C PRO A 62 13.06 7.64 10.22
N TYR A 63 14.14 7.18 9.58
CA TYR A 63 14.73 5.88 9.95
C TYR A 63 15.40 6.04 11.31
N ARG A 64 15.10 5.12 12.22
CA ARG A 64 15.78 4.98 13.51
C ARG A 64 16.74 3.82 13.45
#